data_AF-A0AB39UEY3-F1
#
_entry.id   AF-A0AB39UEY3-F1
#
_cell.length_a   1.000
_cell.length_b   1.000
_cell.length_c   1.000
_cell.angle_alpha   90.00
_cell.angle_beta   90.00
_cell.angle_gamma   90.00
#
_symmetry.space_group_name_H-M   'P 1'
#
loop_
_entity.id
_entity.type
_entity.pdbx_description
1 polymer ?
#
loop_
_entity_poly.entity_id
_entity_poly.type
_entity_poly.pdbx_seq_one_letter_code
_entity_poly.pdbx_strand_id
1 'polypeptide(L)'
;MTKAFLSAMNATASTGTAKNYYSYPRPYIDRPNYLGESLNMGELKSTLNIQQVQAYVDQGQYVGLAASGSFPSGHTTFAFTQGAGLATILPEFGTQIMTRVSEAGNNRIVLGVHYPLDIMGGHIAGQYGVATALSDPTVASQAAARTELVNYLTDECAANNYGSTLSACIGKTGATSTNEYSNSFTDDVVSAPVNSPSSAVAAYTARMSYGFQSDASQKASVQVPSAAINLLRNVPAYKGLNDTQLKQILAMTENTRVYPLESSAQGWGQINLAAAYSAKVTLSADGTVQSVAAGQSAASVVRQQTNDSDGNQGGSGTNDGSGTSNAKGGTSNSTSGTSSKTASNAKKSATTAKKPQPIASVSGQGVVDASGKNASLAKTGSNVGLVVSIAAMLAVAGSAVSLTVMRMKRGH
;
A
#
# COMPACT_ATOMS: atom_id res chain seq x y z
N MET A 1 -8.89 -22.89 -2.56
CA MET A 1 -8.39 -22.04 -3.67
C MET A 1 -7.78 -20.74 -3.15
N THR A 2 -8.44 -19.95 -2.31
CA THR A 2 -7.92 -18.68 -1.76
C THR A 2 -6.54 -18.83 -1.09
N LYS A 3 -6.36 -19.85 -0.24
CA LYS A 3 -5.06 -20.14 0.40
C LYS A 3 -3.95 -20.45 -0.63
N ALA A 4 -4.26 -21.24 -1.65
CA ALA A 4 -3.29 -21.61 -2.68
C ALA A 4 -2.89 -20.39 -3.52
N PHE A 5 -3.86 -19.56 -3.89
CA PHE A 5 -3.62 -18.30 -4.57
C PHE A 5 -2.70 -17.36 -3.76
N LEU A 6 -3.02 -17.12 -2.49
CA LEU A 6 -2.18 -16.27 -1.64
C LEU A 6 -0.79 -16.87 -1.42
N SER A 7 -0.69 -18.19 -1.29
CA SER A 7 0.61 -18.88 -1.23
C SER A 7 1.44 -18.65 -2.50
N ALA A 8 0.81 -18.65 -3.68
CA ALA A 8 1.47 -18.33 -4.93
C ALA A 8 1.95 -16.87 -4.95
N MET A 9 1.13 -15.93 -4.48
CA MET A 9 1.50 -14.51 -4.35
C MET A 9 2.70 -14.31 -3.42
N ASN A 10 2.74 -15.00 -2.28
CA ASN A 10 3.88 -14.93 -1.37
C ASN A 10 5.18 -15.46 -2.02
N ALA A 11 5.09 -16.48 -2.87
CA ALA A 11 6.27 -17.05 -3.54
C ALA A 11 6.89 -16.11 -4.60
N THR A 12 6.22 -15.01 -4.97
CA THR A 12 6.65 -14.08 -6.02
C THR A 12 7.80 -13.16 -5.62
N ALA A 13 8.03 -13.00 -4.31
CA ALA A 13 9.04 -12.09 -3.80
C ALA A 13 9.94 -12.81 -2.79
N SER A 14 11.25 -12.66 -2.98
CA SER A 14 12.26 -13.15 -2.05
C SER A 14 13.18 -12.02 -1.62
N THR A 15 13.50 -12.00 -0.33
CA THR A 15 14.42 -11.01 0.26
C THR A 15 15.83 -11.57 0.45
N GLY A 16 16.04 -12.88 0.21
CA GLY A 16 17.26 -13.60 0.60
C GLY A 16 18.54 -13.04 -0.04
N THR A 17 18.54 -12.81 -1.35
CA THR A 17 19.71 -12.28 -2.08
C THR A 17 20.13 -10.92 -1.52
N ALA A 18 19.18 -10.00 -1.33
CA ALA A 18 19.46 -8.67 -0.80
C ALA A 18 19.89 -8.73 0.66
N LYS A 19 19.21 -9.53 1.50
CA LYS A 19 19.57 -9.72 2.91
C LYS A 19 20.99 -10.22 3.08
N ASN A 20 21.41 -11.20 2.26
CA ASN A 20 22.77 -11.72 2.29
C ASN A 20 23.79 -10.73 1.74
N TYR A 21 23.42 -9.96 0.71
CA TYR A 21 24.32 -8.98 0.10
C TYR A 21 24.62 -7.80 1.04
N TYR A 22 23.58 -7.19 1.62
CA TYR A 22 23.74 -6.02 2.48
C TYR A 22 24.12 -6.40 3.92
N SER A 23 23.61 -7.52 4.43
CA SER A 23 23.95 -8.09 5.74
C SER A 23 23.99 -7.06 6.89
N TYR A 24 23.10 -6.08 6.85
CA TYR A 24 23.08 -4.98 7.81
C TYR A 24 22.37 -5.37 9.12
N PRO A 25 22.90 -4.99 10.31
CA PRO A 25 22.32 -5.33 11.61
C PRO A 25 20.92 -4.73 11.80
N ARG A 26 20.13 -5.33 12.70
CA ARG A 26 18.79 -4.83 13.07
C ARG A 26 18.89 -3.70 14.10
N PRO A 27 17.86 -2.84 14.24
CA PRO A 27 17.90 -1.68 15.14
C PRO A 27 18.16 -2.01 16.61
N TYR A 28 17.66 -3.15 17.11
CA TYR A 28 17.84 -3.57 18.51
C TYR A 28 19.22 -4.18 18.81
N ILE A 29 20.07 -4.41 17.81
CA ILE A 29 21.36 -5.08 17.99
C ILE A 29 22.47 -4.06 18.21
N ASP A 30 23.40 -4.40 19.11
CA ASP A 30 24.67 -3.69 19.27
C ASP A 30 25.56 -3.91 18.04
N ARG A 31 25.77 -2.85 17.26
CA ARG A 31 26.32 -2.92 15.89
C ARG A 31 27.85 -3.15 15.82
N PRO A 32 28.68 -2.67 16.77
CA PRO A 32 30.11 -2.98 16.81
C PRO A 32 30.44 -4.47 17.02
N ASN A 33 29.49 -5.24 17.56
CA ASN A 33 29.65 -6.67 17.85
C ASN A 33 28.78 -7.56 16.95
N TYR A 34 28.27 -7.02 15.84
CA TYR A 34 27.38 -7.75 14.94
C TYR A 34 28.12 -8.90 14.27
N LEU A 35 27.76 -10.14 14.64
CA LEU A 35 28.36 -11.38 14.13
C LEU A 35 29.88 -11.46 14.28
N GLY A 36 30.44 -10.80 15.31
CA GLY A 36 31.89 -10.76 15.55
C GLY A 36 32.66 -9.88 14.57
N GLU A 37 31.98 -9.10 13.73
CA GLU A 37 32.59 -8.12 12.84
C GLU A 37 32.43 -6.71 13.40
N SER A 38 33.51 -5.93 13.35
CA SER A 38 33.44 -4.49 13.61
C SER A 38 32.99 -3.77 12.33
N LEU A 39 31.74 -3.32 12.32
CA LEU A 39 31.21 -2.53 11.21
C LEU A 39 31.81 -1.13 11.23
N ASN A 40 32.20 -0.57 10.08
CA ASN A 40 32.56 0.84 9.97
C ASN A 40 31.28 1.68 10.09
N MET A 41 31.12 2.32 11.25
CA MET A 41 29.91 3.06 11.60
C MET A 41 29.94 4.54 11.22
N GLY A 42 31.10 5.08 10.81
CA GLY A 42 31.27 6.53 10.64
C GLY A 42 30.79 7.30 11.88
N GLU A 43 29.89 8.27 11.68
CA GLU A 43 29.27 9.07 12.75
C GLU A 43 28.00 8.44 13.35
N LEU A 44 27.59 7.25 12.89
CA LEU A 44 26.38 6.60 13.38
C LEU A 44 26.61 6.01 14.77
N LYS A 45 25.59 6.13 15.63
CA LYS A 45 25.60 5.52 16.97
C LYS A 45 25.79 3.99 16.87
N SER A 46 26.66 3.45 17.73
CA SER A 46 26.89 2.02 17.89
C SER A 46 25.63 1.25 18.29
N THR A 47 24.77 1.89 19.09
CA THR A 47 23.47 1.40 19.52
C THR A 47 22.41 2.49 19.40
N LEU A 48 21.17 2.07 19.13
CA LEU A 48 20.00 2.94 19.14
C LEU A 48 19.22 2.89 20.46
N ASN A 49 19.70 2.11 21.45
CA ASN A 49 19.04 1.91 22.74
C ASN A 49 17.58 1.44 22.62
N ILE A 50 17.28 0.67 21.58
CA ILE A 50 15.95 0.12 21.34
C ILE A 50 15.76 -1.08 22.28
N GLN A 51 14.79 -0.96 23.18
CA GLN A 51 14.43 -2.05 24.08
C GLN A 51 13.60 -3.10 23.33
N GLN A 52 13.89 -4.38 23.61
CA GLN A 52 13.07 -5.46 23.12
C GLN A 52 11.70 -5.44 23.78
N VAL A 53 10.65 -5.66 22.99
CA VAL A 53 9.27 -5.75 23.49
C VAL A 53 9.10 -7.11 24.19
N GLN A 54 8.84 -7.10 25.50
CA GLN A 54 8.81 -8.33 26.31
C GLN A 54 7.88 -9.40 25.75
N ALA A 55 6.67 -9.05 25.32
CA ALA A 55 5.75 -10.01 24.72
C ALA A 55 6.31 -10.71 23.46
N TYR A 56 7.20 -10.04 22.70
CA TYR A 56 7.86 -10.62 21.53
C TYR A 56 9.06 -11.50 21.93
N VAL A 57 9.72 -11.17 23.05
CA VAL A 57 10.72 -12.03 23.71
C VAL A 57 10.08 -13.33 24.18
N ASP A 58 8.96 -13.25 24.89
CA ASP A 58 8.27 -14.41 25.46
C ASP A 58 7.78 -15.40 24.38
N GLN A 59 7.47 -14.89 23.19
CA GLN A 59 7.11 -15.68 22.01
C GLN A 59 8.32 -16.24 21.24
N GLY A 60 9.55 -16.01 21.73
CA GLY A 60 10.79 -16.44 21.09
C GLY A 60 11.08 -15.74 19.77
N GLN A 61 10.41 -14.63 19.45
CA GLN A 61 10.40 -14.08 18.10
C GLN A 61 11.65 -13.23 17.76
N TYR A 62 12.45 -12.86 18.76
CA TYR A 62 13.77 -12.26 18.53
C TYR A 62 14.86 -13.30 18.20
N VAL A 63 14.61 -14.59 18.45
CA VAL A 63 15.57 -15.66 18.22
C VAL A 63 15.86 -15.80 16.72
N GLY A 64 17.14 -15.91 16.35
CA GLY A 64 17.57 -16.05 14.95
C GLY A 64 17.51 -14.77 14.10
N LEU A 65 16.78 -13.73 14.53
CA LEU A 65 16.74 -12.46 13.82
C LEU A 65 18.11 -11.78 13.76
N ALA A 66 18.95 -11.97 14.78
CA ALA A 66 20.29 -11.38 14.83
C ALA A 66 21.26 -11.92 13.77
N ALA A 67 21.03 -13.13 13.25
CA ALA A 67 21.86 -13.71 12.20
C ALA A 67 21.36 -13.40 10.78
N SER A 68 20.27 -12.63 10.65
CA SER A 68 19.65 -12.32 9.36
C SER A 68 19.61 -10.81 9.13
N GLY A 69 20.15 -10.38 7.99
CA GLY A 69 20.21 -8.96 7.61
C GLY A 69 18.85 -8.26 7.64
N SER A 70 18.86 -6.99 8.04
CA SER A 70 17.65 -6.18 8.22
C SER A 70 17.00 -5.82 6.88
N PHE A 71 17.79 -5.35 5.90
CA PHE A 71 17.25 -4.86 4.61
C PHE A 71 17.13 -5.95 3.54
N PRO A 72 16.01 -6.00 2.78
CA PRO A 72 14.71 -5.41 3.09
C PRO A 72 13.96 -6.27 4.13
N SER A 73 12.88 -5.74 4.71
CA SER A 73 12.07 -6.49 5.68
C SER A 73 11.28 -7.62 5.02
N GLY A 74 11.64 -8.88 5.33
CA GLY A 74 10.93 -10.06 4.85
C GLY A 74 9.49 -10.16 5.38
N HIS A 75 9.24 -9.74 6.63
CA HIS A 75 7.89 -9.69 7.21
C HIS A 75 7.02 -8.66 6.49
N THR A 76 7.60 -7.52 6.11
CA THR A 76 6.91 -6.51 5.31
C THR A 76 6.64 -7.03 3.91
N THR A 77 7.62 -7.66 3.24
CA THR A 77 7.42 -8.29 1.93
C THR A 77 6.31 -9.34 1.97
N PHE A 78 6.29 -10.19 3.00
CA PHE A 78 5.19 -11.14 3.23
C PHE A 78 3.85 -10.42 3.37
N ALA A 79 3.77 -9.39 4.22
CA ALA A 79 2.52 -8.63 4.39
C ALA A 79 2.04 -8.00 3.08
N PHE A 80 2.95 -7.43 2.28
CA PHE A 80 2.61 -6.79 1.00
C PHE A 80 2.25 -7.79 -0.10
N THR A 81 2.91 -8.95 -0.20
CA THR A 81 2.50 -9.99 -1.15
C THR A 81 1.11 -10.55 -0.82
N GLN A 82 0.86 -10.85 0.46
CA GLN A 82 -0.45 -11.31 0.93
C GLN A 82 -1.53 -10.23 0.75
N GLY A 83 -1.20 -8.99 1.11
CA GLY A 83 -2.11 -7.84 1.06
C GLY A 83 -2.51 -7.44 -0.35
N ALA A 84 -1.53 -7.22 -1.23
CA ALA A 84 -1.80 -6.90 -2.62
C ALA A 84 -2.51 -8.06 -3.33
N GLY A 85 -2.13 -9.32 -3.05
CA GLY A 85 -2.84 -10.50 -3.52
C GLY A 85 -4.31 -10.51 -3.07
N LEU A 86 -4.58 -10.32 -1.77
CA LEU A 86 -5.94 -10.26 -1.25
C LEU A 86 -6.75 -9.11 -1.87
N ALA A 87 -6.15 -7.93 -2.01
CA ALA A 87 -6.79 -6.78 -2.64
C ALA A 87 -7.15 -7.04 -4.13
N THR A 88 -6.43 -7.92 -4.83
CA THR A 88 -6.79 -8.29 -6.21
C THR A 88 -8.01 -9.21 -6.30
N ILE A 89 -8.33 -9.98 -5.25
CA ILE A 89 -9.49 -10.87 -5.20
C ILE A 89 -10.66 -10.31 -4.40
N LEU A 90 -10.41 -9.29 -3.58
CA LEU A 90 -11.40 -8.55 -2.81
C LEU A 90 -11.16 -7.01 -2.93
N PRO A 91 -11.17 -6.44 -4.15
CA PRO A 91 -10.89 -5.03 -4.39
C PRO A 91 -11.89 -4.07 -3.75
N GLU A 92 -13.09 -4.53 -3.40
CA GLU A 92 -14.07 -3.75 -2.62
C GLU A 92 -13.50 -3.26 -1.29
N PHE A 93 -12.51 -3.96 -0.74
CA PHE A 93 -11.79 -3.61 0.50
C PHE A 93 -10.33 -3.24 0.25
N GLY A 94 -9.95 -2.98 -1.01
CA GLY A 94 -8.55 -2.78 -1.39
C GLY A 94 -7.86 -1.68 -0.60
N THR A 95 -8.54 -0.56 -0.34
CA THR A 95 -8.01 0.53 0.48
C THR A 95 -7.76 0.09 1.92
N GLN A 96 -8.73 -0.53 2.58
CA GLN A 96 -8.60 -1.00 3.97
C GLN A 96 -7.51 -2.08 4.10
N ILE A 97 -7.46 -3.02 3.16
CA ILE A 97 -6.44 -4.07 3.10
C ILE A 97 -5.05 -3.45 3.01
N MET A 98 -4.83 -2.54 2.05
CA MET A 98 -3.52 -1.94 1.83
C MET A 98 -3.11 -1.03 2.99
N THR A 99 -4.04 -0.28 3.60
CA THR A 99 -3.77 0.48 4.82
C THR A 99 -3.36 -0.45 5.96
N ARG A 100 -4.05 -1.56 6.19
CA ARG A 100 -3.69 -2.55 7.22
C ARG A 100 -2.32 -3.19 6.97
N VAL A 101 -1.97 -3.41 5.71
CA VAL A 101 -0.66 -3.93 5.30
C VAL A 101 0.45 -2.93 5.61
N SER A 102 0.22 -1.63 5.39
CA SER A 102 1.18 -0.58 5.78
C SER A 102 1.46 -0.58 7.28
N GLU A 103 0.43 -0.82 8.10
CA GLU A 103 0.58 -0.95 9.56
C GLU A 103 1.33 -2.21 9.96
N ALA A 104 1.12 -3.33 9.27
CA ALA A 104 1.89 -4.54 9.49
C ALA A 104 3.39 -4.31 9.27
N GLY A 105 3.74 -3.49 8.27
CA GLY A 105 5.10 -2.96 8.09
C GLY A 105 5.54 -2.09 9.27
N ASN A 106 4.75 -1.09 9.65
CA ASN A 106 5.08 -0.17 10.75
C ASN A 106 5.26 -0.89 12.10
N ASN A 107 4.50 -1.94 12.38
CA ASN A 107 4.66 -2.77 13.57
C ASN A 107 6.08 -3.32 13.72
N ARG A 108 6.82 -3.50 12.61
CA ARG A 108 8.21 -3.96 12.65
C ARG A 108 9.19 -2.88 13.12
N ILE A 109 8.84 -1.60 12.96
CA ILE A 109 9.54 -0.46 13.55
C ILE A 109 9.23 -0.40 15.05
N VAL A 110 7.95 -0.53 15.43
CA VAL A 110 7.51 -0.56 16.84
C VAL A 110 8.20 -1.68 17.62
N LEU A 111 8.36 -2.86 17.01
CA LEU A 111 9.09 -4.00 17.60
C LEU A 111 10.62 -3.80 17.65
N GLY A 112 11.16 -2.74 17.04
CA GLY A 112 12.59 -2.45 17.02
C GLY A 112 13.42 -3.34 16.10
N VAL A 113 12.79 -4.09 15.20
CA VAL A 113 13.45 -5.14 14.40
C VAL A 113 13.76 -4.74 12.96
N HIS A 114 13.24 -3.61 12.50
CA HIS A 114 13.46 -3.05 11.17
C HIS A 114 13.51 -1.53 11.17
N TYR A 115 14.33 -0.98 10.27
CA TYR A 115 14.39 0.45 9.95
C TYR A 115 13.28 0.83 8.98
N PRO A 116 12.85 2.11 8.92
CA PRO A 116 11.91 2.59 7.92
C PRO A 116 12.28 2.21 6.47
N LEU A 117 13.56 2.32 6.11
CA LEU A 117 14.05 1.94 4.78
C LEU A 117 13.84 0.45 4.46
N ASP A 118 13.95 -0.43 5.47
CA ASP A 118 13.67 -1.87 5.31
C ASP A 118 12.20 -2.11 4.98
N ILE A 119 11.30 -1.31 5.56
CA ILE A 119 9.86 -1.38 5.32
C ILE A 119 9.54 -0.89 3.91
N MET A 120 10.14 0.23 3.48
CA MET A 120 9.98 0.73 2.11
C MET A 120 10.45 -0.31 1.08
N GLY A 121 11.62 -0.92 1.29
CA GLY A 121 12.12 -1.98 0.41
C GLY A 121 11.20 -3.21 0.41
N GLY A 122 10.65 -3.57 1.57
CA GLY A 122 9.72 -4.69 1.69
C GLY A 122 8.38 -4.45 0.97
N HIS A 123 7.85 -3.23 1.07
CA HIS A 123 6.68 -2.74 0.33
C HIS A 123 6.91 -2.88 -1.18
N ILE A 124 7.97 -2.26 -1.70
CA ILE A 124 8.34 -2.28 -3.12
C ILE A 124 8.42 -3.72 -3.64
N ALA A 125 9.14 -4.59 -2.94
CA ALA A 125 9.33 -5.97 -3.36
C ALA A 125 8.01 -6.76 -3.42
N GLY A 126 7.13 -6.56 -2.43
CA GLY A 126 5.87 -7.32 -2.34
C GLY A 126 4.88 -6.97 -3.44
N GLN A 127 4.66 -5.68 -3.70
CA GLN A 127 3.74 -5.27 -4.77
C GLN A 127 4.29 -5.57 -6.16
N TYR A 128 5.61 -5.42 -6.36
CA TYR A 128 6.27 -5.79 -7.61
C TYR A 128 6.08 -7.28 -7.92
N GLY A 129 6.31 -8.15 -6.93
CA GLY A 129 6.15 -9.59 -7.08
C GLY A 129 4.74 -9.98 -7.49
N VAL A 130 3.73 -9.47 -6.77
CA VAL A 130 2.31 -9.75 -7.05
C VAL A 130 1.92 -9.28 -8.45
N ALA A 131 2.21 -8.03 -8.79
CA ALA A 131 1.86 -7.46 -10.09
C ALA A 131 2.52 -8.18 -11.27
N THR A 132 3.77 -8.62 -11.08
CA THR A 132 4.52 -9.41 -12.07
C THR A 132 3.89 -10.78 -12.24
N ALA A 133 3.56 -11.48 -11.15
CA ALA A 133 2.90 -12.78 -11.23
C ALA A 133 1.54 -12.70 -11.90
N LEU A 134 0.77 -11.64 -11.65
CA LEU A 134 -0.50 -11.37 -12.34
C LEU A 134 -0.34 -11.04 -13.84
N SER A 135 0.88 -10.94 -14.37
CA SER A 135 1.10 -10.83 -15.82
C SER A 135 0.97 -12.18 -16.52
N ASP A 136 1.12 -13.29 -15.79
CA ASP A 136 0.82 -14.63 -16.29
C ASP A 136 -0.70 -14.85 -16.28
N PRO A 137 -1.35 -15.13 -17.43
CA PRO A 137 -2.80 -15.34 -17.50
C PRO A 137 -3.32 -16.47 -16.60
N THR A 138 -2.50 -17.51 -16.36
CA THR A 138 -2.88 -18.64 -15.50
C THR A 138 -2.98 -18.22 -14.05
N VAL A 139 -2.06 -17.34 -13.63
CA VAL A 139 -2.07 -16.73 -12.30
C VAL A 139 -3.15 -15.66 -12.26
N ALA A 140 -3.27 -14.79 -13.27
CA ALA A 140 -4.24 -13.70 -13.32
C ALA A 140 -5.70 -14.16 -13.20
N SER A 141 -5.98 -15.41 -13.59
CA SER A 141 -7.28 -16.05 -13.41
C SER A 141 -7.56 -16.37 -11.93
N GLN A 142 -7.93 -15.34 -11.17
CA GLN A 142 -8.27 -15.46 -9.75
C GLN A 142 -9.73 -15.83 -9.48
N ALA A 143 -10.47 -16.21 -10.51
CA ALA A 143 -11.91 -16.42 -10.43
C ALA A 143 -12.26 -17.41 -9.30
N ALA A 144 -11.57 -18.55 -9.22
CA ALA A 144 -11.84 -19.55 -8.19
C ALA A 144 -11.53 -19.05 -6.76
N ALA A 145 -10.41 -18.34 -6.57
CA ALA A 145 -10.02 -17.79 -5.28
C ALA A 145 -10.94 -16.66 -4.81
N ARG A 146 -11.40 -15.81 -5.73
CA ARG A 146 -12.40 -14.78 -5.47
C ARG A 146 -13.77 -15.41 -5.19
N THR A 147 -14.21 -16.37 -5.99
CA THR A 147 -15.50 -17.05 -5.77
C THR A 147 -15.56 -17.71 -4.40
N GLU A 148 -14.54 -18.46 -3.99
CA GLU A 148 -14.48 -19.05 -2.65
C GLU A 148 -14.60 -17.99 -1.54
N LEU A 149 -13.81 -16.92 -1.64
CA LEU A 149 -13.80 -15.86 -0.63
C LEU A 149 -15.14 -15.09 -0.58
N VAL A 150 -15.68 -14.71 -1.74
CA VAL A 150 -16.94 -13.97 -1.84
C VAL A 150 -18.09 -14.84 -1.36
N ASN A 151 -18.14 -16.13 -1.73
CA ASN A 151 -19.17 -17.05 -1.26
C ASN A 151 -19.16 -17.16 0.27
N TYR A 152 -17.98 -17.37 0.87
CA TYR A 152 -17.84 -17.38 2.33
C TYR A 152 -18.39 -16.09 2.96
N LEU A 153 -18.01 -14.93 2.44
CA LEU A 153 -18.50 -13.65 2.95
C LEU A 153 -20.02 -13.53 2.79
N THR A 154 -20.58 -13.88 1.63
CA THR A 154 -22.02 -13.77 1.39
C THR A 154 -22.84 -14.76 2.20
N ASP A 155 -22.30 -15.96 2.50
CA ASP A 155 -22.95 -16.95 3.36
C ASP A 155 -23.02 -16.45 4.81
N GLU A 156 -21.92 -15.90 5.33
CA GLU A 156 -21.89 -15.26 6.64
C GLU A 156 -22.85 -14.06 6.70
N CYS A 157 -22.88 -13.22 5.66
CA CYS A 157 -23.79 -12.09 5.59
C CYS A 157 -25.26 -12.52 5.52
N ALA A 158 -25.57 -13.59 4.79
CA ALA A 158 -26.91 -14.14 4.71
C ALA A 158 -27.36 -14.69 6.08
N ALA A 159 -26.50 -15.45 6.76
CA ALA A 159 -26.76 -15.99 8.10
C ALA A 159 -27.03 -14.89 9.14
N ASN A 160 -26.45 -13.70 8.95
CA ASN A 160 -26.60 -12.54 9.83
C ASN A 160 -27.58 -11.47 9.30
N ASN A 161 -28.41 -11.79 8.30
CA ASN A 161 -29.42 -10.89 7.70
C ASN A 161 -28.85 -9.61 7.02
N TYR A 162 -27.57 -9.60 6.67
CA TYR A 162 -26.91 -8.55 5.90
C TYR A 162 -27.05 -8.73 4.37
N GLY A 163 -27.82 -9.72 3.91
CA GLY A 163 -28.11 -9.95 2.49
C GLY A 163 -27.21 -11.00 1.85
N SER A 164 -27.58 -11.44 0.64
CA SER A 164 -26.97 -12.58 -0.07
C SER A 164 -25.99 -12.18 -1.17
N THR A 165 -25.70 -10.89 -1.33
CA THR A 165 -24.69 -10.40 -2.27
C THR A 165 -23.63 -9.60 -1.52
N LEU A 166 -22.41 -9.56 -2.04
CA LEU A 166 -21.32 -8.81 -1.42
C LEU A 166 -21.68 -7.32 -1.30
N SER A 167 -22.30 -6.74 -2.33
CA SER A 167 -22.75 -5.35 -2.33
C SER A 167 -23.81 -5.08 -1.25
N ALA A 168 -24.82 -5.96 -1.12
CA ALA A 168 -25.82 -5.83 -0.06
C ALA A 168 -25.18 -5.93 1.32
N CYS A 169 -24.23 -6.86 1.50
CA CYS A 169 -23.52 -7.01 2.76
C CYS A 169 -22.69 -5.76 3.12
N ILE A 170 -21.92 -5.24 2.18
CA ILE A 170 -21.14 -3.99 2.37
C ILE A 170 -22.08 -2.84 2.72
N GLY A 171 -23.18 -2.68 1.99
CA GLY A 171 -24.13 -1.60 2.20
C GLY A 171 -24.82 -1.66 3.57
N LYS A 172 -25.24 -2.86 4.01
CA LYS A 172 -25.91 -3.04 5.30
C LYS A 172 -24.97 -2.98 6.50
N THR A 173 -23.74 -3.48 6.36
CA THR A 173 -22.74 -3.41 7.43
C THR A 173 -22.06 -2.05 7.49
N GLY A 174 -22.03 -1.29 6.40
CA GLY A 174 -21.27 -0.04 6.30
C GLY A 174 -19.76 -0.27 6.30
N ALA A 175 -19.28 -1.48 5.95
CA ALA A 175 -17.89 -1.91 6.15
C ALA A 175 -16.84 -1.16 5.31
N THR A 176 -17.25 -0.35 4.33
CA THR A 176 -16.36 0.55 3.55
C THR A 176 -16.70 2.03 3.74
N SER A 177 -17.59 2.34 4.68
CA SER A 177 -18.03 3.71 4.97
C SER A 177 -18.23 3.92 6.48
N THR A 178 -19.45 3.82 7.00
CA THR A 178 -19.80 4.22 8.37
C THR A 178 -19.18 3.35 9.45
N ASN A 179 -18.98 2.07 9.16
CA ASN A 179 -18.39 1.09 10.08
C ASN A 179 -17.16 0.45 9.44
N GLU A 180 -16.35 1.23 8.75
CA GLU A 180 -15.15 0.68 8.14
C GLU A 180 -14.06 0.35 9.15
N TYR A 181 -12.99 -0.25 8.64
CA TYR A 181 -11.77 -0.47 9.40
C TYR A 181 -11.29 0.83 10.07
N SER A 182 -11.14 0.79 11.39
CA SER A 182 -10.58 1.89 12.17
C SER A 182 -9.37 1.43 12.98
N ASN A 183 -8.43 2.37 13.16
CA ASN A 183 -7.27 2.19 13.99
C ASN A 183 -6.91 3.53 14.66
N SER A 184 -6.98 3.57 15.99
CA SER A 184 -6.64 4.75 16.78
C SER A 184 -5.14 4.93 17.00
N PHE A 185 -4.32 3.93 16.65
CA PHE A 185 -2.87 4.02 16.80
C PHE A 185 -2.27 5.02 15.79
N THR A 186 -1.54 5.99 16.32
CA THR A 186 -0.73 6.96 15.57
C THR A 186 0.75 6.61 15.68
N ASP A 187 1.54 7.09 14.74
CA ASP A 187 3.01 6.96 14.75
C ASP A 187 3.66 8.27 14.28
N ASP A 188 4.98 8.28 14.17
CA ASP A 188 5.77 9.49 13.83
C ASP A 188 5.38 10.13 12.48
N VAL A 189 4.76 9.36 11.57
CA VAL A 189 4.38 9.84 10.24
C VAL A 189 2.87 9.85 10.02
N VAL A 190 2.12 9.14 10.85
CA VAL A 190 0.65 9.13 10.88
C VAL A 190 0.16 9.73 12.20
N SER A 191 -0.12 11.03 12.19
CA SER A 191 -0.53 11.80 13.38
C SER A 191 -2.03 11.77 13.69
N ALA A 192 -2.84 11.14 12.85
CA ALA A 192 -4.29 11.04 13.02
C ALA A 192 -4.77 9.59 12.89
N PRO A 193 -5.81 9.17 13.64
CA PRO A 193 -6.44 7.86 13.49
C PRO A 193 -6.92 7.56 12.07
N VAL A 194 -6.91 6.27 11.71
CA VAL A 194 -7.63 5.75 10.55
C VAL A 194 -9.09 5.51 10.96
N ASN A 195 -10.03 6.19 10.31
CA ASN A 195 -11.47 6.12 10.59
C ASN A 195 -12.37 6.51 9.41
N SER A 196 -11.79 6.68 8.23
CA SER A 196 -12.43 7.11 6.98
C SER A 196 -11.57 6.65 5.79
N PRO A 197 -12.09 6.55 4.55
CA PRO A 197 -11.27 6.11 3.43
C PRO A 197 -10.17 7.13 3.12
N SER A 198 -10.46 8.43 3.30
CA SER A 198 -9.48 9.51 3.19
C SER A 198 -8.35 9.40 4.22
N SER A 199 -8.67 9.12 5.50
CA SER A 199 -7.64 8.90 6.53
C SER A 199 -6.81 7.64 6.27
N ALA A 200 -7.43 6.59 5.70
CA ALA A 200 -6.75 5.35 5.33
C ALA A 200 -5.74 5.58 4.20
N VAL A 201 -6.12 6.37 3.18
CA VAL A 201 -5.22 6.81 2.10
C VAL A 201 -4.11 7.69 2.66
N ALA A 202 -4.42 8.65 3.54
CA ALA A 202 -3.42 9.53 4.15
C ALA A 202 -2.37 8.74 4.95
N ALA A 203 -2.82 7.80 5.80
CA ALA A 203 -1.94 6.95 6.59
C ALA A 203 -1.05 6.06 5.72
N TYR A 204 -1.61 5.44 4.67
CA TYR A 204 -0.82 4.67 3.71
C TYR A 204 0.23 5.55 3.03
N THR A 205 -0.18 6.71 2.52
CA THR A 205 0.68 7.66 1.79
C THR A 205 1.85 8.13 2.65
N ALA A 206 1.61 8.47 3.92
CA ALA A 206 2.66 8.88 4.84
C ALA A 206 3.70 7.77 5.10
N ARG A 207 3.24 6.51 5.21
CA ARG A 207 4.12 5.35 5.40
C ARG A 207 4.82 4.86 4.13
N MET A 208 4.52 5.43 2.96
CA MET A 208 5.31 5.15 1.75
C MET A 208 6.72 5.75 1.83
N SER A 209 6.87 6.86 2.55
CA SER A 209 8.15 7.56 2.69
C SER A 209 8.72 7.56 4.10
N TYR A 210 7.91 7.25 5.11
CA TYR A 210 8.32 7.33 6.52
C TYR A 210 9.01 8.67 6.88
N GLY A 211 8.55 9.77 6.29
CA GLY A 211 9.06 11.12 6.60
C GLY A 211 10.46 11.41 6.06
N PHE A 212 11.06 10.53 5.24
CA PHE A 212 12.30 10.88 4.53
C PHE A 212 12.10 12.14 3.69
N GLN A 213 13.08 13.04 3.73
CA GLN A 213 13.03 14.26 2.92
C GLN A 213 13.13 13.88 1.45
N SER A 214 12.25 14.47 0.63
CA SER A 214 12.29 14.27 -0.81
C SER A 214 13.43 15.08 -1.43
N ASP A 215 14.19 14.48 -2.35
CA ASP A 215 15.18 15.23 -3.12
C ASP A 215 14.47 16.06 -4.20
N ALA A 216 14.21 17.33 -3.90
CA ALA A 216 13.55 18.26 -4.83
C ALA A 216 14.37 18.54 -6.10
N SER A 217 15.67 18.21 -6.12
CA SER A 217 16.53 18.36 -7.31
C SER A 217 16.37 17.22 -8.31
N GLN A 218 15.73 16.12 -7.90
CA GLN A 218 15.43 14.98 -8.76
C GLN A 218 13.96 15.00 -9.16
N LYS A 219 13.72 15.15 -10.46
CA LYS A 219 12.38 14.93 -11.01
C LYS A 219 12.15 13.43 -11.11
N ALA A 220 11.15 12.91 -10.40
CA ALA A 220 10.66 11.57 -10.67
C ALA A 220 10.38 11.45 -12.17
N SER A 221 11.01 10.51 -12.86
CA SER A 221 10.42 10.08 -14.12
C SER A 221 9.13 9.36 -13.74
N VAL A 222 7.98 9.92 -14.13
CA VAL A 222 6.69 9.24 -13.97
C VAL A 222 6.78 7.97 -14.81
N GLN A 223 7.12 6.87 -14.15
CA GLN A 223 7.22 5.55 -14.77
C GLN A 223 6.35 4.60 -13.98
N VAL A 224 5.03 4.70 -14.18
CA VAL A 224 4.13 3.62 -13.77
C VAL A 224 4.62 2.34 -14.45
N PRO A 225 5.04 1.32 -13.67
CA PRO A 225 5.51 0.06 -14.23
C PRO A 225 4.37 -0.61 -15.01
N SER A 226 4.66 -1.17 -16.19
CA SER A 226 3.60 -1.76 -17.03
C SER A 226 2.84 -2.88 -16.32
N ALA A 227 3.49 -3.67 -15.47
CA ALA A 227 2.83 -4.73 -14.70
C ALA A 227 1.90 -4.19 -13.59
N ALA A 228 2.07 -2.94 -13.14
CA ALA A 228 1.30 -2.38 -12.02
C ALA A 228 -0.20 -2.31 -12.31
N ILE A 229 -0.60 -2.15 -13.56
CA ILE A 229 -2.01 -2.14 -13.97
C ILE A 229 -2.74 -3.45 -13.62
N ASN A 230 -2.01 -4.57 -13.52
CA ASN A 230 -2.59 -5.87 -13.18
C ASN A 230 -3.20 -5.91 -11.78
N LEU A 231 -2.75 -5.04 -10.86
CA LEU A 231 -3.32 -4.90 -9.52
C LEU A 231 -4.73 -4.29 -9.55
N LEU A 232 -5.08 -3.57 -10.63
CA LEU A 232 -6.36 -2.85 -10.77
C LEU A 232 -7.37 -3.57 -11.66
N ARG A 233 -6.96 -4.57 -12.46
CA ARG A 233 -7.82 -5.21 -13.48
C ARG A 233 -9.10 -5.84 -12.92
N ASN A 234 -9.08 -6.26 -11.66
CA ASN A 234 -10.23 -6.90 -11.02
C ASN A 234 -11.16 -5.92 -10.30
N VAL A 235 -10.82 -4.63 -10.22
CA VAL A 235 -11.67 -3.61 -9.61
C VAL A 235 -12.96 -3.49 -10.44
N PRO A 236 -14.15 -3.74 -9.86
CA PRO A 236 -15.39 -3.77 -10.61
C PRO A 236 -15.66 -2.49 -11.41
N ALA A 237 -15.36 -1.33 -10.82
CA ALA A 237 -15.52 -0.03 -11.46
C ALA A 237 -14.61 0.17 -12.68
N TYR A 238 -13.48 -0.53 -12.76
CA TYR A 238 -12.47 -0.34 -13.81
C TYR A 238 -12.55 -1.35 -14.95
N LYS A 239 -13.51 -2.30 -14.92
CA LYS A 239 -13.63 -3.36 -15.95
C LYS A 239 -13.71 -2.85 -17.39
N GLY A 240 -14.23 -1.64 -17.61
CA GLY A 240 -14.34 -1.02 -18.94
C GLY A 240 -13.14 -0.17 -19.34
N LEU A 241 -12.10 -0.07 -18.51
CA LEU A 241 -10.93 0.76 -18.77
C LEU A 241 -9.84 -0.02 -19.50
N ASN A 242 -9.18 0.64 -20.45
CA ASN A 242 -8.01 0.11 -21.13
C ASN A 242 -6.73 0.34 -20.32
N ASP A 243 -5.63 -0.28 -20.76
CA ASP A 243 -4.33 -0.21 -20.09
C ASP A 243 -3.80 1.22 -19.95
N THR A 244 -4.04 2.09 -20.94
CA THR A 244 -3.65 3.50 -20.89
C THR A 244 -4.39 4.22 -19.76
N GLN A 245 -5.70 4.01 -19.64
CA GLN A 245 -6.52 4.61 -18.58
C GLN A 245 -6.13 4.07 -17.18
N LEU A 246 -5.88 2.76 -17.05
CA LEU A 246 -5.39 2.18 -15.78
C LEU A 246 -4.03 2.76 -15.38
N LYS A 247 -3.13 2.94 -16.35
CA LYS A 247 -1.83 3.57 -16.13
C LYS A 247 -1.97 5.04 -15.70
N GLN A 248 -2.92 5.78 -16.29
CA GLN A 248 -3.23 7.15 -15.88
C GLN A 248 -3.80 7.22 -14.45
N ILE A 249 -4.64 6.27 -14.03
CA ILE A 249 -5.12 6.19 -12.64
C ILE A 249 -3.97 6.01 -11.67
N LEU A 250 -3.08 5.06 -11.95
CA LEU A 250 -1.89 4.85 -11.12
C LEU A 250 -1.04 6.13 -11.08
N ALA A 251 -0.72 6.73 -12.22
CA ALA A 251 0.07 7.96 -12.28
C ALA A 251 -0.57 9.13 -11.50
N MET A 252 -1.89 9.31 -11.58
CA MET A 252 -2.59 10.38 -10.86
C MET A 252 -2.80 10.09 -9.36
N THR A 253 -2.54 8.86 -8.91
CA THR A 253 -2.57 8.48 -7.49
C THR A 253 -1.17 8.29 -6.90
N GLU A 254 -0.11 8.38 -7.70
CA GLU A 254 1.28 8.22 -7.25
C GLU A 254 1.64 9.19 -6.11
N ASN A 255 2.56 8.74 -5.25
CA ASN A 255 3.27 9.65 -4.39
C ASN A 255 4.28 10.44 -5.23
N THR A 256 3.95 11.67 -5.62
CA THR A 256 4.71 12.47 -6.60
C THR A 256 6.09 12.95 -6.12
N ARG A 257 6.50 12.58 -4.91
CA ARG A 257 7.77 12.96 -4.30
C ARG A 257 8.80 11.83 -4.44
N VAL A 258 10.05 12.20 -4.68
CA VAL A 258 11.17 11.25 -4.79
C VAL A 258 11.77 10.98 -3.42
N TYR A 259 11.66 9.74 -2.93
CA TYR A 259 12.22 9.30 -1.65
C TYR A 259 13.41 8.33 -1.85
N PRO A 260 14.09 7.90 -0.77
CA PRO A 260 15.08 6.84 -0.88
C PRO A 260 14.53 5.60 -1.60
N LEU A 261 15.40 4.92 -2.35
CA LEU A 261 15.13 3.76 -3.22
C LEU A 261 14.48 4.07 -4.57
N GLU A 262 13.93 5.26 -4.81
CA GLU A 262 13.17 5.56 -6.04
C GLU A 262 13.95 5.29 -7.34
N SER A 263 15.22 5.73 -7.41
CA SER A 263 16.06 5.52 -8.60
C SER A 263 16.29 4.04 -8.93
N SER A 264 16.28 3.17 -7.91
CA SER A 264 16.41 1.71 -8.06
C SER A 264 15.07 0.99 -8.12
N ALA A 265 13.98 1.62 -7.69
CA ALA A 265 12.65 1.03 -7.57
C ALA A 265 11.89 1.01 -8.90
N GLN A 266 12.38 1.68 -9.95
CA GLN A 266 11.78 1.71 -11.28
C GLN A 266 10.29 2.11 -11.25
N GLY A 267 9.94 3.07 -10.38
CA GLY A 267 8.57 3.58 -10.20
C GLY A 267 7.70 2.81 -9.20
N TRP A 268 8.11 1.63 -8.72
CA TRP A 268 7.32 0.88 -7.74
C TRP A 268 7.15 1.62 -6.41
N GLY A 269 8.16 2.36 -5.95
CA GLY A 269 8.06 3.11 -4.68
C GLY A 269 6.96 4.17 -4.66
N GLN A 270 6.52 4.64 -5.84
CA GLN A 270 5.51 5.68 -5.99
C GLN A 270 4.08 5.14 -6.08
N ILE A 271 3.87 3.84 -6.27
CA ILE A 271 2.54 3.26 -6.45
C ILE A 271 1.74 3.32 -5.13
N ASN A 272 0.65 4.10 -5.14
CA ASN A 272 -0.25 4.24 -4.01
C ASN A 272 -1.52 3.41 -4.19
N LEU A 273 -1.48 2.14 -3.82
CA LEU A 273 -2.61 1.23 -4.01
C LEU A 273 -3.83 1.62 -3.18
N ALA A 274 -3.66 2.16 -1.96
CA ALA A 274 -4.78 2.61 -1.15
C ALA A 274 -5.57 3.74 -1.83
N ALA A 275 -4.86 4.69 -2.46
CA ALA A 275 -5.47 5.74 -3.26
C ALA A 275 -6.13 5.19 -4.54
N ALA A 276 -5.46 4.29 -5.26
CA ALA A 276 -5.99 3.72 -6.50
C ALA A 276 -7.27 2.86 -6.30
N TYR A 277 -7.38 2.12 -5.19
CA TYR A 277 -8.57 1.34 -4.85
C TYR A 277 -9.77 2.19 -4.37
N SER A 278 -9.54 3.44 -3.98
CA SER A 278 -10.56 4.37 -3.51
C SER A 278 -10.87 5.48 -4.52
N ALA A 279 -10.44 5.34 -5.78
CA ALA A 279 -10.44 6.44 -6.71
C ALA A 279 -11.78 6.63 -7.45
N LYS A 280 -12.29 7.86 -7.46
CA LYS A 280 -13.29 8.32 -8.43
C LYS A 280 -12.57 8.87 -9.66
N VAL A 281 -12.77 8.21 -10.78
CA VAL A 281 -12.16 8.52 -12.08
C VAL A 281 -13.18 9.27 -12.92
N THR A 282 -12.82 10.45 -13.41
CA THR A 282 -13.64 11.21 -14.37
C THR A 282 -13.03 11.08 -15.75
N LEU A 283 -13.79 10.52 -16.69
CA LEU A 283 -13.44 10.46 -18.10
C LEU A 283 -14.06 11.64 -18.84
N SER A 284 -13.34 12.20 -19.82
CA SER A 284 -13.93 13.08 -20.84
C SER A 284 -14.86 12.30 -21.77
N ALA A 285 -15.59 13.03 -22.63
CA ALA A 285 -16.52 12.46 -23.60
C ALA A 285 -15.84 11.43 -24.52
N ASP A 286 -14.60 11.69 -24.94
CA ASP A 286 -13.76 10.79 -25.77
C ASP A 286 -13.16 9.60 -25.01
N GLY A 287 -13.31 9.55 -23.67
CA GLY A 287 -12.78 8.49 -22.82
C GLY A 287 -11.40 8.76 -22.22
N THR A 288 -10.79 9.93 -22.40
CA THR A 288 -9.53 10.28 -21.75
C THR A 288 -9.72 10.48 -20.23
N VAL A 289 -8.77 10.03 -19.39
CA VAL A 289 -8.82 10.29 -17.94
C VAL A 289 -8.52 11.77 -17.66
N GLN A 290 -9.51 12.50 -17.15
CA GLN A 290 -9.41 13.94 -16.84
C GLN A 290 -8.99 14.19 -15.40
N SER A 291 -9.56 13.45 -14.45
CA SER A 291 -9.23 13.59 -13.03
C SER A 291 -9.43 12.30 -12.27
N VAL A 292 -8.68 12.15 -11.18
CA VAL A 292 -8.74 11.02 -10.26
C VAL A 292 -8.76 11.57 -8.84
N ALA A 293 -9.84 11.32 -8.10
CA ALA A 293 -9.99 11.73 -6.71
C ALA A 293 -10.01 10.49 -5.79
N ALA A 294 -8.96 10.31 -5.00
CA ALA A 294 -8.84 9.22 -4.03
C ALA A 294 -9.69 9.47 -2.76
N GLY A 295 -9.74 8.49 -1.86
CA GLY A 295 -10.40 8.61 -0.55
C GLY A 295 -11.92 8.45 -0.60
N GLN A 296 -12.46 7.84 -1.65
CA GLN A 296 -13.87 7.47 -1.73
C GLN A 296 -14.12 6.13 -0.99
N SER A 297 -15.36 5.91 -0.56
CA SER A 297 -15.78 4.63 0.04
C SER A 297 -15.78 3.45 -0.94
N ALA A 298 -15.77 3.74 -2.24
CA ALA A 298 -15.61 2.77 -3.32
C ALA A 298 -15.04 3.44 -4.58
N ALA A 299 -14.23 2.70 -5.34
CA ALA A 299 -13.82 3.11 -6.67
C ALA A 299 -15.03 3.33 -7.59
N SER A 300 -14.97 4.35 -8.44
CA SER A 300 -16.03 4.66 -9.40
C SER A 300 -15.46 5.30 -10.67
N VAL A 301 -16.17 5.15 -11.78
CA VAL A 301 -15.84 5.80 -13.05
C VAL A 301 -17.08 6.58 -13.51
N VAL A 302 -16.91 7.86 -13.78
CA VAL A 302 -17.95 8.73 -14.34
C VAL A 302 -17.46 9.33 -15.65
N ARG A 303 -18.37 9.52 -16.61
CA ARG A 303 -18.08 10.23 -17.87
C ARG A 303 -18.69 11.62 -17.80
N GLN A 304 -17.91 12.63 -18.11
CA GLN A 304 -18.41 13.98 -18.28
C GLN A 304 -19.44 13.98 -19.42
N GLN A 305 -20.65 14.43 -19.13
CA GLN A 305 -21.62 14.65 -20.19
C GLN A 305 -21.16 15.87 -20.99
N THR A 306 -21.22 15.77 -22.33
CA THR A 306 -21.15 16.98 -23.14
C THR A 306 -22.37 17.80 -22.74
N ASN A 307 -22.15 19.03 -22.29
CA ASN A 307 -23.24 19.99 -22.31
C ASN A 307 -23.48 20.23 -23.79
N ASP A 308 -24.46 19.53 -24.36
CA ASP A 308 -25.04 19.89 -25.65
C ASP A 308 -25.77 21.20 -25.41
N SER A 309 -25.02 22.29 -25.40
CA SER A 309 -25.55 23.65 -25.54
C SER A 309 -25.94 23.88 -27.01
N ASP A 310 -26.70 22.96 -27.59
CA ASP A 310 -27.55 23.22 -28.76
C ASP A 310 -28.99 23.42 -28.26
N GLY A 311 -29.12 24.32 -27.29
CA GLY A 311 -30.38 24.93 -26.93
C GLY A 311 -30.76 25.93 -28.02
N ASN A 312 -31.40 25.43 -29.06
CA ASN A 312 -32.27 26.19 -29.94
C ASN A 312 -33.28 26.98 -29.08
N GLN A 313 -32.95 28.23 -28.72
CA GLN A 313 -33.91 29.17 -28.16
C GLN A 313 -34.69 29.84 -29.28
N GLY A 314 -35.69 29.11 -29.78
CA GLY A 314 -36.86 29.72 -30.42
C GLY A 314 -37.79 30.21 -29.32
N GLY A 315 -37.71 31.50 -28.97
CA GLY A 315 -38.55 32.12 -27.94
C GLY A 315 -38.52 33.65 -28.03
N SER A 316 -39.50 34.19 -28.75
CA SER A 316 -39.80 35.62 -28.93
C SER A 316 -39.91 36.40 -27.62
N GLY A 317 -39.31 37.60 -27.57
CA GLY A 317 -39.46 38.55 -26.46
C GLY A 317 -38.69 39.85 -26.70
N THR A 318 -39.37 40.85 -27.26
CA THR A 318 -38.95 42.25 -27.46
C THR A 318 -38.78 43.03 -26.14
N ASN A 319 -37.64 43.70 -25.93
CA ASN A 319 -37.53 45.17 -25.83
C ASN A 319 -36.17 45.65 -25.28
N ASP A 320 -35.51 46.45 -26.13
CA ASP A 320 -34.98 47.80 -25.91
C ASP A 320 -34.22 48.18 -24.62
N GLY A 321 -33.05 48.81 -24.79
CA GLY A 321 -32.34 49.50 -23.70
C GLY A 321 -30.82 49.61 -23.87
N SER A 322 -30.39 50.77 -24.39
CA SER A 322 -29.02 51.22 -24.68
C SER A 322 -27.95 51.06 -23.58
N GLY A 323 -26.67 50.93 -23.99
CA GLY A 323 -25.52 51.13 -23.10
C GLY A 323 -24.16 51.01 -23.79
N THR A 324 -23.78 52.05 -24.53
CA THR A 324 -22.50 52.24 -25.24
C THR A 324 -21.31 52.38 -24.27
N SER A 325 -20.16 51.73 -24.54
CA SER A 325 -18.89 52.41 -24.92
C SER A 325 -17.58 51.63 -24.67
N ASN A 326 -16.77 51.64 -25.74
CA ASN A 326 -15.31 51.80 -25.85
C ASN A 326 -14.31 50.77 -25.25
N ALA A 327 -13.86 49.89 -26.16
CA ALA A 327 -12.51 49.82 -26.73
C ALA A 327 -11.33 50.53 -26.01
N LYS A 328 -10.23 49.78 -25.82
CA LYS A 328 -8.97 50.02 -26.54
C LYS A 328 -8.00 48.84 -26.44
N GLY A 329 -7.50 48.40 -27.59
CA GLY A 329 -6.49 47.36 -27.73
C GLY A 329 -5.06 47.87 -27.55
N GLY A 330 -4.12 46.94 -27.68
CA GLY A 330 -2.68 47.20 -27.71
C GLY A 330 -1.90 45.92 -27.96
N THR A 331 -1.72 45.61 -29.24
CA THR A 331 -0.90 44.51 -29.77
C THR A 331 0.58 44.91 -29.83
N SER A 332 1.48 43.92 -29.65
CA SER A 332 2.68 43.65 -30.46
C SER A 332 4.01 43.43 -29.71
N ASN A 333 4.44 42.17 -29.77
CA ASN A 333 5.63 41.66 -30.49
C ASN A 333 7.07 41.86 -29.98
N SER A 334 7.73 40.70 -29.79
CA SER A 334 9.12 40.30 -30.13
C SER A 334 10.31 41.07 -29.54
N THR A 335 11.30 40.35 -28.99
CA THR A 335 12.61 40.09 -29.64
C THR A 335 13.48 39.13 -28.80
N SER A 336 14.25 38.34 -29.52
CA SER A 336 15.25 37.33 -29.16
C SER A 336 16.49 37.84 -28.42
N GLY A 337 17.23 36.90 -27.78
CA GLY A 337 18.53 37.19 -27.14
C GLY A 337 19.28 35.95 -26.62
N THR A 338 19.94 35.25 -27.55
CA THR A 338 21.19 34.45 -27.53
C THR A 338 21.85 33.98 -26.22
N SER A 339 22.05 32.66 -26.18
CA SER A 339 23.15 31.80 -25.68
C SER A 339 24.39 32.40 -25.01
N SER A 340 24.80 31.80 -23.88
CA SER A 340 26.22 31.58 -23.54
C SER A 340 26.43 30.24 -22.82
N LYS A 341 27.53 29.56 -23.17
CA LYS A 341 28.02 28.30 -22.60
C LYS A 341 29.03 28.61 -21.49
N THR A 342 29.08 27.78 -20.44
CA THR A 342 30.29 27.41 -19.65
C THR A 342 29.87 26.34 -18.64
N ALA A 343 30.31 25.09 -18.79
CA ALA A 343 31.57 24.50 -18.32
C ALA A 343 31.37 23.73 -17.00
N SER A 344 31.37 22.41 -17.18
CA SER A 344 31.27 21.31 -16.22
C SER A 344 32.52 21.16 -15.34
N ASN A 345 32.32 20.83 -14.06
CA ASN A 345 33.32 20.13 -13.25
C ASN A 345 32.64 19.38 -12.09
N ALA A 346 32.66 18.05 -12.10
CA ALA A 346 32.37 17.24 -10.92
C ALA A 346 33.28 16.00 -10.90
N LYS A 347 34.21 16.00 -9.93
CA LYS A 347 35.13 14.91 -9.61
C LYS A 347 34.36 13.72 -9.01
N LYS A 348 34.61 12.53 -9.55
CA LYS A 348 34.26 11.23 -8.93
C LYS A 348 35.21 10.94 -7.77
N SER A 349 34.68 10.44 -6.66
CA SER A 349 35.46 9.68 -5.68
C SER A 349 34.70 8.41 -5.35
N ALA A 350 35.30 7.27 -5.71
CA ALA A 350 34.81 5.93 -5.41
C ALA A 350 35.74 5.33 -4.35
N THR A 351 35.17 4.77 -3.29
CA THR A 351 35.90 3.89 -2.36
C THR A 351 35.18 2.55 -2.26
N THR A 352 35.97 1.50 -2.47
CA THR A 352 35.59 0.08 -2.53
C THR A 352 35.64 -0.53 -1.13
N ALA A 353 34.51 -1.00 -0.61
CA ALA A 353 34.46 -1.83 0.60
C ALA A 353 34.40 -3.32 0.24
N LYS A 354 35.21 -4.12 0.94
CA LYS A 354 35.48 -5.54 0.72
C LYS A 354 34.33 -6.41 1.26
N LYS A 355 33.95 -7.45 0.51
CA LYS A 355 32.80 -8.33 0.71
C LYS A 355 33.06 -9.42 1.79
N PRO A 356 32.19 -9.63 2.78
CA PRO A 356 32.21 -10.83 3.64
C PRO A 356 31.65 -12.06 2.89
N GLN A 357 32.16 -13.25 3.25
CA GLN A 357 31.85 -14.53 2.62
C GLN A 357 30.44 -15.05 3.01
N PRO A 358 29.73 -15.77 2.13
CA PRO A 358 28.39 -16.27 2.41
C PRO A 358 28.41 -17.46 3.39
N ILE A 359 27.55 -17.41 4.40
CA ILE A 359 27.24 -18.53 5.31
C ILE A 359 25.84 -19.05 4.94
N ALA A 360 25.67 -20.38 4.99
CA ALA A 360 24.50 -21.10 4.52
C ALA A 360 23.16 -20.53 5.02
N SER A 361 22.23 -20.36 4.08
CA SER A 361 20.88 -19.83 4.28
C SER A 361 20.01 -20.76 5.14
N VAL A 362 19.44 -20.22 6.22
CA VAL A 362 18.21 -20.78 6.81
C VAL A 362 17.03 -20.13 6.11
N SER A 363 16.33 -20.91 5.28
CA SER A 363 15.02 -20.53 4.75
C SER A 363 14.05 -20.38 5.92
N GLY A 364 13.64 -19.15 6.22
CA GLY A 364 12.61 -18.87 7.22
C GLY A 364 11.24 -19.39 6.76
N GLN A 365 11.02 -20.69 6.90
CA GLN A 365 9.67 -21.26 6.96
C GLN A 365 9.13 -20.98 8.36
N GLY A 366 7.92 -20.40 8.42
CA GLY A 366 7.24 -20.12 9.68
C GLY A 366 7.12 -21.37 10.54
N VAL A 367 7.59 -21.28 11.78
CA VAL A 367 7.42 -22.32 12.79
C VAL A 367 5.98 -22.27 13.30
N VAL A 368 5.30 -23.42 13.28
CA VAL A 368 4.00 -23.64 13.94
C VAL A 368 4.19 -24.32 15.29
N ASP A 369 3.31 -23.95 16.21
CA ASP A 369 3.28 -24.01 17.69
C ASP A 369 3.33 -25.39 18.38
N ALA A 370 3.71 -25.37 19.67
CA ALA A 370 3.19 -26.29 20.68
C ALA A 370 3.12 -25.63 22.09
N SER A 371 2.00 -24.97 22.45
CA SER A 371 1.27 -25.15 23.74
C SER A 371 0.29 -23.99 24.02
N GLY A 372 -1.01 -24.27 23.90
CA GLY A 372 -2.07 -23.30 24.20
C GLY A 372 -2.25 -23.00 25.70
N LYS A 373 -2.28 -21.71 26.05
CA LYS A 373 -3.32 -21.00 26.84
C LYS A 373 -2.95 -19.52 27.05
N ASN A 374 -3.97 -18.67 27.05
CA ASN A 374 -3.94 -17.21 26.81
C ASN A 374 -3.40 -16.32 27.94
N ALA A 375 -2.76 -15.22 27.55
CA ALA A 375 -2.82 -13.92 28.24
C ALA A 375 -3.19 -12.82 27.23
N SER A 376 -4.13 -11.95 27.59
CA SER A 376 -4.65 -10.90 26.69
C SER A 376 -3.67 -9.73 26.56
N LEU A 377 -3.12 -9.55 25.37
CA LEU A 377 -2.61 -8.28 24.88
C LEU A 377 -3.28 -7.98 23.55
N ALA A 378 -3.56 -6.70 23.27
CA ALA A 378 -4.09 -6.23 22.00
C ALA A 378 -3.36 -6.92 20.83
N LYS A 379 -4.13 -7.47 19.89
CA LYS A 379 -3.70 -8.29 18.74
C LYS A 379 -2.58 -7.60 17.94
N THR A 380 -1.35 -7.74 18.40
CA THR A 380 -0.13 -7.23 17.78
C THR A 380 0.48 -8.37 16.98
N GLY A 381 0.08 -8.45 15.70
CA GLY A 381 0.90 -8.78 14.53
C GLY A 381 1.83 -10.00 14.43
N SER A 382 2.05 -10.81 15.47
CA SER A 382 3.05 -11.90 15.44
C SER A 382 2.54 -13.25 14.98
N ASN A 383 1.24 -13.37 14.70
CA ASN A 383 0.67 -14.51 13.99
C ASN A 383 0.08 -14.02 12.67
N VAL A 384 0.89 -13.97 11.61
CA VAL A 384 0.38 -13.66 10.25
C VAL A 384 -0.37 -14.87 9.63
N GLY A 385 -0.50 -15.96 10.39
CA GLY A 385 -1.48 -17.02 10.15
C GLY A 385 -2.90 -16.58 10.55
N LEU A 386 -3.41 -15.48 9.97
CA LEU A 386 -4.81 -15.09 10.17
C LEU A 386 -5.31 -14.11 9.10
N VAL A 387 -4.94 -14.29 7.82
CA VAL A 387 -5.66 -13.64 6.71
C VAL A 387 -7.14 -14.10 6.67
N VAL A 388 -7.44 -15.27 7.23
CA VAL A 388 -8.81 -15.76 7.47
C VAL A 388 -9.58 -14.88 8.47
N SER A 389 -8.91 -14.18 9.39
CA SER A 389 -9.61 -13.25 10.31
C SER A 389 -9.86 -11.86 9.74
N ILE A 390 -9.31 -11.52 8.57
CA ILE A 390 -9.68 -10.26 7.91
C ILE A 390 -11.11 -10.37 7.37
N ALA A 391 -11.52 -11.56 6.92
CA ALA A 391 -12.93 -11.88 6.66
C ALA A 391 -13.78 -11.89 7.94
N ALA A 392 -13.21 -12.28 9.09
CA ALA A 392 -13.90 -12.20 10.38
C ALA A 392 -14.02 -10.76 10.92
N MET A 393 -13.04 -9.88 10.67
CA MET A 393 -13.11 -8.45 11.04
C MET A 393 -14.19 -7.71 10.25
N LEU A 394 -14.48 -8.17 9.04
CA LEU A 394 -15.58 -7.69 8.22
C LEU A 394 -16.97 -7.99 8.81
N ALA A 395 -17.10 -9.08 9.57
CA ALA A 395 -18.34 -9.41 10.29
C ALA A 395 -18.45 -8.67 11.64
N VAL A 396 -17.33 -8.32 12.28
CA VAL A 396 -17.32 -7.64 13.61
C VAL A 396 -17.62 -6.15 13.50
N ALA A 397 -17.35 -5.51 12.36
CA ALA A 397 -17.61 -4.09 12.19
C ALA A 397 -19.12 -3.75 12.15
N GLY A 398 -20.00 -4.73 11.91
CA GLY A 398 -21.46 -4.55 11.97
C GLY A 398 -22.09 -4.67 13.36
N SER A 399 -21.31 -4.98 14.40
CA SER A 399 -21.83 -5.11 15.77
C SER A 399 -21.00 -4.29 16.76
N ALA A 400 -21.48 -3.09 17.04
CA ALA A 400 -21.42 -2.57 18.40
C ALA A 400 -22.25 -3.49 19.31
N VAL A 401 -21.73 -4.68 19.64
CA VAL A 401 -22.29 -5.56 20.66
C VAL A 401 -21.14 -6.12 21.48
N SER A 402 -21.13 -5.71 22.75
CA SER A 402 -20.30 -6.19 23.85
C SER A 402 -19.80 -7.62 23.69
N LEU A 403 -18.48 -7.79 23.62
CA LEU A 403 -17.83 -9.07 23.86
C LEU A 403 -17.85 -9.35 25.39
N THR A 404 -19.02 -9.69 25.91
CA THR A 404 -19.20 -10.36 27.19
C THR A 404 -20.10 -11.55 26.94
N VAL A 405 -19.61 -12.73 27.28
CA VAL A 405 -20.27 -14.05 27.42
C VAL A 405 -19.60 -15.12 26.55
N MET A 406 -18.65 -15.84 27.16
CA MET A 406 -18.65 -17.31 27.12
C MET A 406 -18.09 -17.80 28.46
N ARG A 407 -18.96 -17.77 29.49
CA ARG A 407 -18.83 -18.61 30.68
C ARG A 407 -19.82 -19.75 30.52
N MET A 408 -19.30 -20.97 30.45
CA MET A 408 -19.82 -22.22 31.01
C MET A 408 -19.50 -23.40 30.10
N LYS A 409 -18.35 -24.03 30.36
CA LYS A 409 -18.25 -25.48 30.30
C LYS A 409 -19.23 -26.04 31.35
N ARG A 410 -20.28 -26.72 30.88
CA ARG A 410 -20.90 -27.83 31.63
C ARG A 410 -20.41 -29.13 30.99
N GLY A 411 -20.04 -30.10 31.82
CA GLY A 411 -19.80 -31.46 31.37
C GLY A 411 -18.84 -32.21 32.28
N HIS A 412 -19.44 -32.82 33.32
CA HIS A 412 -19.00 -33.96 34.13
C HIS A 412 -17.76 -33.86 35.00
#